data_AF-A0A971HFR7-F1
#
_entry.id   AF-A0A971HFR7-F1
#
_cell.length_a   1.000
_cell.length_b   1.000
_cell.length_c   1.000
_cell.angle_alpha   90.00
_cell.angle_beta   90.00
_cell.angle_gamma   90.00
#
_symmetry.space_group_name_H-M   'P 1'
#
loop_
_entity.id
_entity.type
_entity.pdbx_description
1 polymer ?
#
loop_
_entity_poly.entity_id
_entity_poly.type
_entity_poly.pdbx_seq_one_letter_code
_entity_poly.pdbx_strand_id
1 'polypeptide(L)'
;IYTGQKDRLLFRVSYFKNRVNLEVFHALSDGAGAICFFQALLIRYMTICYDIVWETLPRTAPLNGLMDDSFSKHFAGGGLINVRMEKNQKAYRIRGTKFSDKRMGLVEGAMSVEKVLCEARKHKVSLTAFLASLFIYSIGQEMNARGKKHPVVLNIPVNLRQYYKSVTVRNFFGLAAISCRLDKGSAEIEPIIQDVAKSFKKTLTRERLDARANKLIAIEQNVVARIIPLPIKNGILRLFANKALKNTTSAISNVGKINMPEEASPYIRQFSVCTSASRPQMTLCSYGDRLVVSIASPFRETEIQGCFFRLLSNSGIEIELSSSI
;
A
#
# COMPACT_ATOMS: atom_id res chain seq x y z
N ILE A 1 0.52 -26.65 -19.86
CA ILE A 1 -0.65 -25.78 -19.54
C ILE A 1 -1.05 -26.10 -18.10
N TYR A 2 -0.91 -25.15 -17.18
CA TYR A 2 -1.05 -25.39 -15.74
C TYR A 2 -2.52 -25.29 -15.31
N THR A 3 -3.02 -26.30 -14.59
CA THR A 3 -4.38 -26.36 -14.01
C THR A 3 -4.38 -25.72 -12.62
N GLY A 4 -5.19 -24.65 -12.45
CA GLY A 4 -5.09 -23.62 -11.41
C GLY A 4 -5.47 -23.98 -9.96
N GLN A 5 -5.32 -25.22 -9.50
CA GLN A 5 -5.75 -25.66 -8.16
C GLN A 5 -4.60 -26.29 -7.35
N LYS A 6 -3.58 -25.49 -6.99
CA LYS A 6 -2.72 -25.83 -5.84
C LYS A 6 -2.71 -24.67 -4.84
N ASP A 7 -3.33 -24.89 -3.69
CA ASP A 7 -3.44 -23.95 -2.56
C ASP A 7 -2.11 -23.66 -1.83
N ARG A 8 -0.97 -24.07 -2.40
CA ARG A 8 0.36 -23.97 -1.79
C ARG A 8 1.36 -23.20 -2.65
N LEU A 9 0.93 -22.58 -3.75
CA LEU A 9 1.82 -21.77 -4.56
C LEU A 9 2.22 -20.49 -3.82
N LEU A 10 3.52 -20.28 -3.68
CA LEU A 10 4.07 -19.06 -3.09
C LEU A 10 4.07 -17.90 -4.09
N PHE A 11 4.05 -18.18 -5.39
CA PHE A 11 3.74 -17.20 -6.44
C PHE A 11 3.16 -17.90 -7.68
N ARG A 12 2.48 -17.13 -8.54
CA ARG A 12 1.89 -17.57 -9.80
C ARG A 12 2.05 -16.49 -10.86
N VAL A 13 2.44 -16.87 -12.07
CA VAL A 13 2.40 -16.00 -13.25
C VAL A 13 1.26 -16.46 -14.14
N SER A 14 0.41 -15.54 -14.56
CA SER A 14 -0.68 -15.79 -15.50
C SER A 14 -0.72 -14.70 -16.57
N TYR A 15 -1.38 -14.96 -17.69
CA TYR A 15 -1.60 -13.95 -18.71
C TYR A 15 -3.00 -14.09 -19.30
N PHE A 16 -3.54 -12.97 -19.77
CA PHE A 16 -4.77 -12.93 -20.54
C PHE A 16 -4.66 -11.83 -21.59
N LYS A 17 -4.71 -12.20 -22.87
CA LYS A 17 -4.44 -11.29 -23.99
C LYS A 17 -3.10 -10.56 -23.78
N ASN A 18 -3.14 -9.23 -23.68
CA ASN A 18 -2.00 -8.34 -23.47
C ASN A 18 -1.76 -7.97 -21.99
N ARG A 19 -2.38 -8.67 -21.02
CA ARG A 19 -2.17 -8.46 -19.58
C ARG A 19 -1.41 -9.64 -18.99
N VAL A 20 -0.24 -9.37 -18.42
CA VAL A 20 0.54 -10.33 -17.62
C VAL A 20 0.31 -10.02 -16.15
N ASN A 21 0.02 -11.04 -15.35
CA ASN A 21 -0.18 -10.91 -13.91
C ASN A 21 0.85 -11.74 -13.14
N LEU A 22 1.36 -11.17 -12.07
CA LEU A 22 2.14 -11.87 -11.05
C LEU A 22 1.38 -11.81 -9.73
N GLU A 23 1.05 -12.97 -9.19
CA GLU A 23 0.48 -13.13 -7.86
C GLU A 23 1.57 -13.67 -6.93
N VAL A 24 1.80 -13.01 -5.80
CA VAL A 24 2.84 -13.41 -4.84
C VAL A 24 2.23 -13.52 -3.46
N PHE A 25 2.50 -14.62 -2.77
CA PHE A 25 2.19 -14.77 -1.36
C PHE A 25 3.10 -13.83 -0.55
N HIS A 26 2.49 -12.92 0.21
CA HIS A 26 3.21 -11.79 0.84
C HIS A 26 4.30 -12.23 1.85
N ALA A 27 4.32 -13.49 2.29
CA ALA A 27 5.43 -14.01 3.10
C ALA A 27 6.77 -14.05 2.34
N LEU A 28 6.75 -14.08 1.00
CA LEU A 28 7.98 -14.10 0.19
C LEU A 28 8.62 -12.73 0.03
N SER A 29 7.83 -11.67 -0.12
CA SER A 29 8.35 -10.35 -0.47
C SER A 29 7.38 -9.22 -0.10
N ASP A 30 7.91 -8.00 0.04
CA ASP A 30 7.11 -6.78 0.08
C ASP A 30 6.70 -6.34 -1.35
N GLY A 31 5.87 -5.30 -1.46
CA GLY A 31 5.44 -4.81 -2.76
C GLY A 31 6.59 -4.38 -3.68
N ALA A 32 7.66 -3.82 -3.12
CA ALA A 32 8.82 -3.38 -3.89
C ALA A 32 9.64 -4.56 -4.42
N GLY A 33 9.85 -5.60 -3.61
CA GLY A 33 10.54 -6.81 -4.05
C GLY A 33 9.72 -7.62 -5.05
N ALA A 34 8.39 -7.70 -4.89
CA ALA A 34 7.51 -8.34 -5.88
C ALA A 34 7.57 -7.64 -7.25
N ILE A 35 7.59 -6.30 -7.27
CA ILE A 35 7.76 -5.51 -8.50
C ILE A 35 9.14 -5.72 -9.10
N CYS A 36 10.19 -5.72 -8.28
CA CYS A 36 11.54 -5.98 -8.77
C CYS A 36 11.63 -7.33 -9.50
N PHE A 37 11.02 -8.37 -8.93
CA PHE A 37 10.94 -9.68 -9.58
C PHE A 37 10.11 -9.62 -10.87
N PHE A 38 8.98 -8.92 -10.86
CA PHE A 38 8.13 -8.78 -12.04
C PHE A 38 8.83 -8.04 -13.18
N GLN A 39 9.58 -6.98 -12.89
CA GLN A 39 10.38 -6.24 -13.86
C GLN A 39 11.45 -7.14 -14.49
N ALA A 40 12.18 -7.91 -13.67
CA ALA A 40 13.16 -8.87 -14.17
C ALA A 40 12.53 -9.94 -15.06
N LEU A 41 11.35 -10.42 -14.70
CA LEU A 41 10.57 -11.38 -15.51
C LEU A 41 10.19 -10.78 -16.88
N LEU A 42 9.66 -9.56 -16.89
CA LEU A 42 9.24 -8.88 -18.13
C LEU A 42 10.43 -8.57 -19.03
N ILE A 43 11.54 -8.09 -18.47
CA ILE A 43 12.80 -7.86 -19.21
C ILE A 43 13.28 -9.15 -19.85
N ARG A 44 13.32 -10.25 -19.07
CA ARG A 44 13.77 -11.53 -19.59
C ARG A 44 12.86 -12.05 -20.70
N TYR A 45 11.55 -11.92 -20.54
CA TYR A 45 10.56 -12.26 -21.57
C TYR A 45 10.78 -11.44 -22.84
N MET A 46 10.96 -10.13 -22.70
CA MET A 46 11.16 -9.20 -23.81
C MET A 46 12.46 -9.46 -24.57
N THR A 47 13.55 -9.80 -23.88
CA THR A 47 14.80 -10.26 -24.54
C THR A 47 14.58 -11.50 -25.38
N ILE A 48 13.83 -12.48 -24.88
CA ILE A 48 13.62 -13.75 -25.59
C ILE A 48 12.67 -13.58 -26.78
N CYS A 49 11.63 -12.77 -26.64
CA CYS A 49 10.55 -12.68 -27.64
C CYS A 49 10.74 -11.56 -28.67
N TYR A 50 11.52 -10.52 -28.36
CA TYR A 50 11.69 -9.34 -29.21
C TYR A 50 13.16 -9.00 -29.49
N ASP A 51 14.09 -9.86 -29.06
CA ASP A 51 15.55 -9.68 -29.24
C ASP A 51 16.06 -8.29 -28.80
N ILE A 52 15.43 -7.72 -27.76
CA ILE A 52 15.77 -6.40 -27.25
C ILE A 52 17.14 -6.45 -26.56
N VAL A 53 18.01 -5.55 -27.00
CA VAL A 53 19.26 -5.20 -26.32
C VAL A 53 18.97 -4.10 -25.32
N TRP A 54 19.39 -4.29 -24.06
CA TRP A 54 19.18 -3.33 -22.99
C TRP A 54 20.45 -2.52 -22.77
N GLU A 55 20.37 -1.20 -22.85
CA GLU A 55 21.46 -0.29 -22.47
C GLU A 55 21.66 -0.30 -20.95
N THR A 56 20.55 -0.29 -20.20
CA THR A 56 20.59 -0.31 -18.73
C THR A 56 19.54 -1.24 -18.16
N LEU A 57 19.95 -2.07 -17.19
CA LEU A 57 19.04 -2.93 -16.45
C LEU A 57 18.65 -2.27 -15.11
N PRO A 58 17.38 -2.39 -14.69
CA PRO A 58 16.95 -1.89 -13.39
C PRO A 58 17.63 -2.67 -12.27
N ARG A 59 18.23 -1.94 -11.32
CA ARG A 59 18.91 -2.44 -10.10
C ARG A 59 20.04 -3.44 -10.36
N THR A 60 21.21 -2.90 -10.65
CA THR A 60 22.50 -3.61 -10.66
C THR A 60 23.10 -3.64 -9.25
N ALA A 61 22.63 -4.53 -8.37
CA ALA A 61 23.27 -4.75 -7.08
C ALA A 61 23.70 -6.22 -6.93
N PRO A 62 24.86 -6.50 -6.30
CA PRO A 62 25.30 -7.87 -6.06
C PRO A 62 24.32 -8.60 -5.12
N LEU A 63 24.24 -9.93 -5.28
CA LEU A 63 23.24 -10.76 -4.61
C LEU A 63 23.24 -10.62 -3.08
N ASN A 64 24.44 -10.45 -2.48
CA ASN A 64 24.59 -10.20 -1.05
C ASN A 64 23.88 -8.91 -0.60
N GLY A 65 23.97 -7.83 -1.38
CA GLY A 65 23.27 -6.58 -1.11
C GLY A 65 21.75 -6.69 -1.31
N LEU A 66 21.33 -7.45 -2.33
CA LEU A 66 19.90 -7.72 -2.57
C LEU A 66 19.28 -8.55 -1.43
N MET A 67 20.04 -9.45 -0.81
CA MET A 67 19.56 -10.31 0.29
C MET A 67 19.93 -9.79 1.69
N ASP A 68 20.44 -8.56 1.80
CA ASP A 68 20.88 -7.97 3.07
C ASP A 68 19.71 -7.85 4.07
N ASP A 69 19.97 -8.15 5.35
CA ASP A 69 19.05 -7.85 6.45
C ASP A 69 19.20 -6.37 6.86
N SER A 70 18.52 -5.52 6.10
CA SER A 70 18.59 -4.08 6.31
C SER A 70 17.99 -3.60 7.63
N PHE A 71 17.14 -4.40 8.29
CA PHE A 71 16.61 -4.03 9.60
C PHE A 71 17.72 -4.09 10.66
N SER A 72 18.41 -5.23 10.78
CA SER A 72 19.51 -5.39 11.74
C SER A 72 20.68 -4.44 11.48
N LYS A 73 20.90 -4.04 10.22
CA LYS A 73 21.95 -3.09 9.84
C LYS A 73 21.69 -1.65 10.29
N HIS A 74 20.42 -1.23 10.29
CA HIS A 74 20.07 0.17 10.53
C HIS A 74 19.48 0.42 11.92
N PHE A 75 19.10 -0.62 12.66
CA PHE A 75 18.39 -0.49 13.91
C PHE A 75 18.90 -1.53 14.94
N ALA A 76 19.43 -1.04 16.06
CA ALA A 76 20.02 -1.90 17.08
C ALA A 76 18.99 -2.53 18.05
N GLY A 77 17.77 -1.97 18.11
CA GLY A 77 16.82 -2.27 19.18
C GLY A 77 17.18 -1.52 20.47
N GLY A 78 16.27 -0.68 20.97
CA GLY A 78 16.49 0.11 22.19
C GLY A 78 16.85 1.59 21.98
N GLY A 79 17.15 2.03 20.75
CA GLY A 79 17.28 3.45 20.41
C GLY A 79 15.94 4.17 20.36
N LEU A 80 15.86 5.39 20.92
CA LEU A 80 14.72 6.33 20.86
C LEU A 80 13.43 5.92 21.62
N ILE A 81 13.57 5.28 22.80
CA ILE A 81 12.43 4.93 23.68
C ILE A 81 11.63 6.16 24.12
N ASN A 82 12.25 7.34 24.15
CA ASN A 82 11.64 8.59 24.63
C ASN A 82 10.78 9.33 23.59
N VAL A 83 10.66 8.84 22.36
CA VAL A 83 9.75 9.46 21.37
C VAL A 83 8.30 9.13 21.74
N ARG A 84 7.56 10.14 22.20
CA ARG A 84 6.14 9.99 22.58
C ARG A 84 5.30 9.61 21.36
N MET A 85 5.01 8.32 21.23
CA MET A 85 4.10 7.80 20.23
C MET A 85 2.65 8.16 20.60
N GLU A 86 1.84 8.42 19.58
CA GLU A 86 0.41 8.67 19.78
C GLU A 86 -0.27 7.41 20.34
N LYS A 87 -1.22 7.62 21.26
CA LYS A 87 -1.98 6.51 21.84
C LYS A 87 -2.86 5.88 20.76
N ASN A 88 -2.84 4.55 20.71
CA ASN A 88 -3.74 3.79 19.86
C ASN A 88 -5.20 4.10 20.23
N GLN A 89 -5.97 4.59 19.27
CA GLN A 89 -7.39 4.86 19.41
C GLN A 89 -8.23 3.90 18.56
N LYS A 90 -9.45 3.62 19.03
CA LYS A 90 -10.38 2.74 18.32
C LYS A 90 -10.89 3.43 17.06
N ALA A 91 -10.51 2.90 15.90
CA ALA A 91 -10.85 3.45 14.60
C ALA A 91 -12.24 2.99 14.13
N TYR A 92 -12.80 3.74 13.19
CA TYR A 92 -14.00 3.33 12.46
C TYR A 92 -13.71 2.04 11.68
N ARG A 93 -14.67 1.11 11.63
CA ARG A 93 -14.54 -0.15 10.90
C ARG A 93 -15.57 -0.18 9.79
N ILE A 94 -15.10 -0.21 8.55
CA ILE A 94 -15.94 -0.41 7.37
C ILE A 94 -16.58 -1.80 7.47
N ARG A 95 -17.88 -1.85 7.20
CA ARG A 95 -18.69 -3.07 7.12
C ARG A 95 -19.44 -3.05 5.80
N GLY A 96 -19.68 -4.23 5.25
CA GLY A 96 -20.42 -4.43 4.01
C GLY A 96 -20.71 -5.92 3.81
N THR A 97 -21.44 -6.23 2.75
CA THR A 97 -21.85 -7.57 2.35
C THR A 97 -20.74 -8.23 1.58
N LYS A 98 -20.22 -9.36 2.07
CA LYS A 98 -19.17 -10.10 1.37
C LYS A 98 -19.71 -10.85 0.16
N PHE A 99 -18.87 -11.04 -0.87
CA PHE A 99 -19.18 -11.94 -1.97
C PHE A 99 -19.35 -13.39 -1.48
N SER A 100 -20.32 -14.10 -2.03
CA SER A 100 -20.67 -15.49 -1.65
C SER A 100 -19.55 -16.49 -1.96
N ASP A 101 -18.86 -16.28 -3.08
CA ASP A 101 -17.70 -17.06 -3.55
C ASP A 101 -16.36 -16.64 -2.88
N LYS A 102 -16.41 -15.71 -1.91
CA LYS A 102 -15.24 -15.14 -1.22
C LYS A 102 -14.26 -14.42 -2.16
N ARG A 103 -14.68 -14.03 -3.37
CA ARG A 103 -13.85 -13.20 -4.25
C ARG A 103 -13.64 -11.80 -3.68
N MET A 104 -12.63 -11.13 -4.21
CA MET A 104 -12.36 -9.72 -3.95
C MET A 104 -12.89 -8.91 -5.12
N GLY A 105 -13.67 -7.87 -4.81
CA GLY A 105 -14.00 -6.84 -5.78
C GLY A 105 -12.81 -5.92 -5.99
N LEU A 106 -12.53 -5.58 -7.24
CA LEU A 106 -11.49 -4.60 -7.61
C LEU A 106 -12.10 -3.53 -8.51
N VAL A 107 -11.87 -2.27 -8.15
CA VAL A 107 -12.14 -1.11 -9.01
C VAL A 107 -10.80 -0.40 -9.22
N GLU A 108 -10.39 -0.22 -10.48
CA GLU A 108 -9.18 0.49 -10.86
C GLU A 108 -9.55 1.73 -11.66
N GLY A 109 -8.95 2.87 -11.34
CA GLY A 109 -9.01 4.07 -12.15
C GLY A 109 -7.62 4.44 -12.64
N ALA A 110 -7.44 4.51 -13.96
CA ALA A 110 -6.22 4.97 -14.59
C ALA A 110 -6.39 6.42 -15.07
N MET A 111 -5.42 7.28 -14.77
CA MET A 111 -5.47 8.72 -15.04
C MET A 111 -4.07 9.32 -15.22
N SER A 112 -3.99 10.58 -15.65
CA SER A 112 -2.72 11.31 -15.78
C SER A 112 -2.10 11.63 -14.42
N VAL A 113 -0.82 11.29 -14.24
CA VAL A 113 -0.03 11.66 -13.06
C VAL A 113 0.09 13.18 -12.97
N GLU A 114 0.35 13.84 -14.09
CA GLU A 114 0.48 15.29 -14.17
C GLU A 114 -0.78 16.01 -13.69
N LYS A 115 -1.96 15.59 -14.15
CA LYS A 115 -3.24 16.20 -13.73
C LYS A 115 -3.50 16.03 -12.24
N VAL A 116 -3.26 14.84 -11.69
CA VAL A 116 -3.42 14.58 -10.25
C VAL A 116 -2.40 15.38 -9.42
N LEU A 117 -1.17 15.51 -9.89
CA LEU A 117 -0.15 16.35 -9.25
C LEU A 117 -0.53 17.83 -9.28
N CYS A 118 -1.04 18.33 -10.42
CA CYS A 118 -1.53 19.69 -10.55
C CYS A 118 -2.62 19.97 -9.51
N GLU A 119 -3.60 19.07 -9.39
CA GLU A 119 -4.67 19.19 -8.41
C GLU A 119 -4.15 19.17 -6.97
N ALA A 120 -3.31 18.20 -6.61
CA ALA A 120 -2.71 18.13 -5.28
C ALA A 120 -1.89 19.39 -4.92
N ARG A 121 -1.22 20.00 -5.91
CA ARG A 121 -0.45 21.24 -5.73
C ARG A 121 -1.33 22.45 -5.43
N LYS A 122 -2.57 22.53 -5.95
CA LYS A 122 -3.53 23.60 -5.60
C LYS A 122 -3.78 23.64 -4.08
N HIS A 123 -3.78 22.47 -3.44
CA HIS A 123 -3.95 22.32 -2.00
C HIS A 123 -2.62 22.34 -1.20
N LYS A 124 -1.48 22.48 -1.87
CA LYS A 124 -0.11 22.46 -1.28
C LYS A 124 0.23 21.15 -0.55
N VAL A 125 -0.26 20.02 -1.07
CA VAL A 125 -0.02 18.69 -0.49
C VAL A 125 0.65 17.74 -1.49
N SER A 126 1.15 16.59 -1.00
CA SER A 126 1.66 15.54 -1.90
C SER A 126 0.51 14.76 -2.54
N LEU A 127 0.77 14.12 -3.68
CA LEU A 127 -0.20 13.24 -4.37
C LEU A 127 -0.79 12.19 -3.43
N THR A 128 0.05 11.52 -2.63
CA THR A 128 -0.42 10.48 -1.70
C THR A 128 -1.26 11.07 -0.58
N ALA A 129 -0.91 12.24 -0.04
CA ALA A 129 -1.73 12.91 0.97
C ALA A 129 -3.08 13.34 0.39
N PHE A 130 -3.09 13.90 -0.83
CA PHE A 130 -4.31 14.28 -1.54
C PHE A 130 -5.25 13.08 -1.74
N LEU A 131 -4.78 12.00 -2.36
CA LEU A 131 -5.60 10.80 -2.57
C LEU A 131 -6.02 10.16 -1.25
N ALA A 132 -5.19 10.21 -0.21
CA ALA A 132 -5.58 9.74 1.12
C ALA A 132 -6.73 10.55 1.71
N SER A 133 -6.74 11.87 1.52
CA SER A 133 -7.83 12.74 1.95
C SER A 133 -9.12 12.47 1.21
N LEU A 134 -9.06 12.29 -0.11
CA LEU A 134 -10.24 11.91 -0.91
C LEU A 134 -10.82 10.57 -0.43
N PHE A 135 -9.94 9.60 -0.12
CA PHE A 135 -10.37 8.30 0.35
C PHE A 135 -10.96 8.35 1.77
N ILE A 136 -10.36 9.13 2.67
CA ILE A 136 -10.92 9.40 4.02
C ILE A 136 -12.30 10.06 3.91
N TYR A 137 -12.44 11.07 3.07
CA TYR A 137 -13.71 11.74 2.82
C TYR A 137 -14.76 10.76 2.30
N SER A 138 -14.40 9.93 1.31
CA SER A 138 -15.28 8.91 0.72
C SER A 138 -15.76 7.89 1.75
N ILE A 139 -14.87 7.42 2.64
CA ILE A 139 -15.25 6.57 3.79
C ILE A 139 -16.22 7.33 4.71
N GLY A 140 -15.96 8.62 4.94
CA GLY A 140 -16.75 9.52 5.76
C GLY A 140 -18.20 9.68 5.33
N GLN A 141 -18.46 9.67 4.02
CA GLN A 141 -19.81 9.79 3.48
C GLN A 141 -20.66 8.55 3.75
N GLU A 142 -20.04 7.38 3.82
CA GLU A 142 -20.72 6.12 4.15
C GLU A 142 -20.83 5.87 5.68
N MET A 143 -20.28 6.76 6.51
CA MET A 143 -20.33 6.60 7.96
C MET A 143 -21.67 7.05 8.55
N ASN A 144 -22.38 6.13 9.18
CA ASN A 144 -23.53 6.46 10.01
C ASN A 144 -23.15 7.30 11.25
N ALA A 145 -24.14 7.90 11.91
CA ALA A 145 -23.94 8.78 13.07
C ALA A 145 -23.14 8.14 14.22
N ARG A 146 -23.28 6.81 14.41
CA ARG A 146 -22.49 6.06 15.40
C ARG A 146 -21.04 5.89 14.95
N GLY A 147 -20.83 5.67 13.66
CA GLY A 147 -19.52 5.57 13.01
C GLY A 147 -18.70 6.84 13.17
N LYS A 148 -19.32 8.01 12.97
CA LYS A 148 -18.69 9.34 13.12
C LYS A 148 -18.17 9.64 14.54
N LYS A 149 -18.50 8.83 15.55
CA LYS A 149 -17.86 8.90 16.88
C LYS A 149 -16.40 8.42 16.86
N HIS A 150 -16.01 7.67 15.84
CA HIS A 150 -14.68 7.08 15.68
C HIS A 150 -13.90 7.77 14.55
N PRO A 151 -12.57 7.96 14.70
CA PRO A 151 -11.71 8.47 13.65
C PRO A 151 -11.59 7.48 12.50
N VAL A 152 -11.33 7.99 11.29
CA VAL A 152 -10.83 7.20 10.17
C VAL A 152 -9.32 7.11 10.30
N VAL A 153 -8.79 5.90 10.36
CA VAL A 153 -7.35 5.64 10.47
C VAL A 153 -6.86 4.86 9.26
N LEU A 154 -5.96 5.47 8.48
CA LEU A 154 -5.31 4.85 7.33
C LEU A 154 -3.90 4.41 7.68
N ASN A 155 -3.60 3.14 7.46
CA ASN A 155 -2.23 2.63 7.55
C ASN A 155 -1.52 2.78 6.21
N ILE A 156 -0.28 3.28 6.25
CA ILE A 156 0.52 3.57 5.08
C ILE A 156 1.88 2.90 5.25
N PRO A 157 2.18 1.84 4.49
CA PRO A 157 3.51 1.30 4.38
C PRO A 157 4.45 2.33 3.75
N VAL A 158 5.60 2.56 4.37
CA VAL A 158 6.62 3.53 3.97
C VAL A 158 7.85 2.76 3.54
N ASN A 159 8.28 2.93 2.29
CA ASN A 159 9.50 2.29 1.81
C ASN A 159 10.72 2.90 2.49
N LEU A 160 11.34 2.16 3.41
CA LEU A 160 12.46 2.67 4.21
C LEU A 160 13.70 2.91 3.34
N ARG A 161 13.80 2.28 2.17
CA ARG A 161 14.91 2.48 1.21
C ARG A 161 15.05 3.94 0.74
N GLN A 162 14.01 4.75 0.87
CA GLN A 162 14.08 6.19 0.58
C GLN A 162 14.77 6.99 1.69
N TYR A 163 14.87 6.42 2.89
CA TYR A 163 15.43 7.07 4.09
C TYR A 163 16.78 6.48 4.51
N TYR A 164 17.06 5.22 4.12
CA TYR A 164 18.30 4.51 4.44
C TYR A 164 18.92 3.95 3.16
N LYS A 165 20.26 3.97 3.08
CA LYS A 165 21.03 3.44 1.95
C LYS A 165 20.93 1.91 1.92
N SER A 166 19.84 1.38 1.37
CA SER A 166 19.59 -0.05 1.22
C SER A 166 19.08 -0.40 -0.18
N VAL A 167 19.62 -1.49 -0.73
CA VAL A 167 19.23 -2.07 -2.02
C VAL A 167 18.49 -3.41 -1.86
N THR A 168 18.18 -3.82 -0.62
CA THR A 168 17.58 -5.14 -0.35
C THR A 168 16.26 -5.33 -1.09
N VAL A 169 15.99 -6.56 -1.54
CA VAL A 169 14.69 -7.00 -2.07
C VAL A 169 13.86 -7.75 -1.03
N ARG A 170 14.41 -7.97 0.17
CA ARG A 170 13.64 -8.46 1.33
C ARG A 170 12.68 -7.39 1.83
N ASN A 171 11.76 -7.77 2.71
CA ASN A 171 10.85 -6.82 3.33
C ASN A 171 11.63 -5.72 4.07
N PHE A 172 11.46 -4.46 3.66
CA PHE A 172 12.08 -3.30 4.32
C PHE A 172 11.17 -2.05 4.26
N PHE A 173 10.01 -2.15 4.92
CA PHE A 173 9.07 -1.04 5.04
C PHE A 173 8.72 -0.74 6.51
N GLY A 174 8.37 0.52 6.79
CA GLY A 174 7.80 0.96 8.06
C GLY A 174 6.30 1.19 7.95
N LEU A 175 5.57 1.17 9.07
CA LEU A 175 4.14 1.46 9.07
C LEU A 175 3.85 2.82 9.70
N ALA A 176 3.26 3.72 8.92
CA ALA A 176 2.71 4.98 9.40
C ALA A 176 1.18 4.85 9.56
N ALA A 177 0.61 5.47 10.59
CA ALA A 177 -0.83 5.55 10.78
C ALA A 177 -1.26 7.01 10.71
N ILE A 178 -2.14 7.33 9.76
CA ILE A 178 -2.71 8.65 9.55
C ILE A 178 -4.14 8.62 10.08
N SER A 179 -4.44 9.48 11.05
CA SER A 179 -5.75 9.52 11.69
C SER A 179 -6.41 10.87 11.44
N CYS A 180 -7.67 10.83 11.00
CA CYS A 180 -8.51 12.01 10.82
C CYS A 180 -9.85 11.80 11.52
N ARG A 181 -10.32 12.80 12.28
CA ARG A 181 -11.69 12.81 12.83
C ARG A 181 -12.56 13.59 11.88
N LEU A 182 -13.67 12.97 11.49
CA LEU A 182 -14.68 13.61 10.66
C LEU A 182 -15.73 14.16 11.62
N ASP A 183 -15.70 15.48 11.83
CA ASP A 183 -16.65 16.13 12.71
C ASP A 183 -18.07 16.05 12.14
N LYS A 184 -19.06 16.18 13.03
CA LYS A 184 -20.47 16.18 12.64
C LYS A 184 -20.79 17.50 11.91
N GLY A 185 -20.52 17.56 10.61
CA GLY A 185 -21.02 18.65 9.76
C GLY A 185 -20.03 19.24 8.76
N SER A 186 -18.76 18.83 8.74
CA SER A 186 -17.85 19.27 7.68
C SER A 186 -18.21 18.56 6.36
N ALA A 187 -19.12 19.14 5.57
CA ALA A 187 -19.40 18.71 4.20
C ALA A 187 -18.20 18.96 3.27
N GLU A 188 -17.25 19.77 3.72
CA GLU A 188 -16.12 20.27 2.97
C GLU A 188 -14.90 19.33 3.06
N ILE A 189 -14.24 19.15 1.93
CA ILE A 189 -13.07 18.28 1.80
C ILE A 189 -11.76 18.97 2.18
N GLU A 190 -11.70 20.31 2.09
CA GLU A 190 -10.49 21.09 2.30
C GLU A 190 -9.88 20.93 3.71
N PRO A 191 -10.67 20.99 4.81
CA PRO A 191 -10.12 20.77 6.15
C PRO A 191 -9.49 19.38 6.31
N ILE A 192 -10.09 18.36 5.68
CA ILE A 192 -9.58 16.98 5.70
C ILE A 192 -8.27 16.90 4.93
N ILE A 193 -8.13 17.59 3.79
CA ILE A 193 -6.87 17.68 3.04
C ILE A 193 -5.75 18.24 3.91
N GLN A 194 -6.00 19.36 4.58
CA GLN A 194 -5.00 20.01 5.42
C GLN A 194 -4.62 19.18 6.65
N ASP A 195 -5.59 18.55 7.32
CA ASP A 195 -5.33 17.73 8.50
C ASP A 195 -4.57 16.45 8.20
N VAL A 196 -4.93 15.78 7.10
CA VAL A 196 -4.20 14.61 6.61
C VAL A 196 -2.78 15.02 6.23
N ALA A 197 -2.57 16.11 5.50
CA ALA A 197 -1.24 16.57 5.14
C ALA A 197 -0.35 16.89 6.35
N LYS A 198 -0.91 17.56 7.38
CA LYS A 198 -0.22 17.78 8.66
C LYS A 198 0.15 16.45 9.32
N SER A 199 -0.77 15.48 9.34
CA SER A 199 -0.53 14.16 9.89
C SER A 199 0.58 13.41 9.16
N PHE A 200 0.64 13.48 7.82
CA PHE A 200 1.73 12.92 7.01
C PHE A 200 3.08 13.54 7.39
N LYS A 201 3.18 14.87 7.39
CA LYS A 201 4.42 15.60 7.76
C LYS A 201 4.90 15.24 9.17
N LYS A 202 3.97 15.12 10.11
CA LYS A 202 4.26 14.75 11.50
C LYS A 202 4.64 13.27 11.66
N THR A 203 4.15 12.37 10.80
CA THR A 203 4.27 10.91 11.01
C THR A 203 5.46 10.31 10.26
N LEU A 204 5.83 10.88 9.12
CA LEU A 204 6.86 10.41 8.19
C LEU A 204 8.24 11.05 8.42
N THR A 205 8.54 11.48 9.66
CA THR A 205 9.88 11.96 10.03
C THR A 205 10.81 10.77 10.29
N ARG A 206 12.09 10.92 9.95
CA ARG A 206 13.11 9.89 10.16
C ARG A 206 13.15 9.42 11.62
N GLU A 207 13.16 10.34 12.57
CA GLU A 207 13.14 10.04 14.01
C GLU A 207 11.97 9.13 14.43
N ARG A 208 10.77 9.34 13.86
CA ARG A 208 9.60 8.53 14.18
C ARG A 208 9.60 7.19 13.46
N LEU A 209 10.17 7.13 12.25
CA LEU A 209 10.41 5.86 11.56
C LEU A 209 11.42 5.02 12.35
N ASP A 210 12.53 5.64 12.78
CA ASP A 210 13.57 5.03 13.61
C ASP A 210 12.99 4.50 14.93
N ALA A 211 12.22 5.32 15.65
CA ALA A 211 11.61 4.92 16.91
C ALA A 211 10.61 3.74 16.75
N ARG A 212 9.87 3.68 15.64
CA ARG A 212 8.99 2.54 15.35
C ARG A 212 9.77 1.28 15.02
N ALA A 213 10.77 1.37 14.15
CA ALA A 213 11.59 0.24 13.75
C ALA A 213 12.38 -0.33 14.93
N ASN A 214 13.06 0.52 15.71
CA ASN A 214 13.78 0.11 16.91
C ASN A 214 12.87 -0.57 17.94
N LYS A 215 11.63 -0.11 18.09
CA LYS A 215 10.64 -0.75 18.98
C LYS A 215 10.25 -2.15 18.49
N LEU A 216 10.06 -2.33 17.18
CA LEU A 216 9.74 -3.64 16.61
C LEU A 216 10.91 -4.62 16.78
N ILE A 217 12.14 -4.16 16.52
CA ILE A 217 13.34 -4.97 16.67
C ILE A 217 13.61 -5.32 18.13
N ALA A 218 13.38 -4.40 19.06
CA ALA A 218 13.46 -4.70 20.50
C ALA A 218 12.45 -5.78 20.92
N ILE A 219 11.24 -5.81 20.32
CA ILE A 219 10.26 -6.88 20.56
C ILE A 219 10.73 -8.19 19.97
N GLU A 220 11.28 -8.19 18.76
CA GLU A 220 11.80 -9.38 18.09
C GLU A 220 12.99 -10.00 18.83
N GLN A 221 13.91 -9.16 19.33
CA GLN A 221 15.08 -9.58 20.08
C GLN A 221 14.73 -10.14 21.47
N ASN A 222 13.57 -9.77 22.03
CA ASN A 222 13.17 -10.17 23.38
C ASN A 222 13.10 -11.71 23.53
N VAL A 223 14.04 -12.24 24.33
CA VAL A 223 14.26 -13.67 24.56
C VAL A 223 13.03 -14.35 25.16
N VAL A 224 12.23 -13.64 25.97
CA VAL A 224 11.02 -14.20 26.58
C VAL A 224 9.98 -14.60 25.52
N ALA A 225 9.92 -13.87 24.40
CA ALA A 225 9.02 -14.21 23.29
C ALA A 225 9.43 -15.47 22.51
N ARG A 226 10.67 -15.94 22.68
CA ARG A 226 11.18 -17.18 22.05
C ARG A 226 10.83 -18.45 22.85
N ILE A 227 10.65 -18.32 24.16
CA ILE A 227 10.46 -19.46 25.08
C ILE A 227 8.97 -19.84 25.24
N ILE A 228 8.03 -18.98 24.83
CA ILE A 228 6.59 -19.22 25.00
C ILE A 228 6.11 -20.37 24.08
N PRO A 229 5.41 -21.39 24.63
CA PRO A 229 4.82 -22.48 23.85
C PRO A 229 3.91 -21.97 22.71
N LEU A 230 3.94 -22.67 21.57
CA LEU A 230 3.23 -22.27 20.34
C LEU A 230 1.73 -21.98 20.52
N PRO A 231 0.92 -22.75 21.28
CA PRO A 231 -0.50 -22.46 21.45
C PRO A 231 -0.77 -21.12 22.15
N ILE A 232 0.00 -20.84 23.20
CA ILE A 232 -0.08 -19.58 23.97
C ILE A 232 0.37 -18.42 23.09
N LYS A 233 1.51 -18.59 22.40
CA LYS A 233 2.04 -17.61 21.44
C LYS A 233 1.00 -17.28 20.36
N ASN A 234 0.34 -18.29 19.79
CA ASN A 234 -0.71 -18.10 18.79
C ASN A 234 -1.92 -17.34 19.35
N GLY A 235 -2.34 -17.63 20.59
CA GLY A 235 -3.41 -16.89 21.26
C GLY A 235 -3.07 -15.41 21.44
N ILE A 236 -1.87 -15.14 21.95
CA ILE A 236 -1.34 -13.78 22.14
C ILE A 236 -1.26 -13.04 20.80
N LEU A 237 -0.70 -13.65 19.77
CA LEU A 237 -0.59 -13.07 18.42
C LEU A 237 -1.97 -12.75 17.83
N ARG A 238 -2.96 -13.64 17.99
CA ARG A 238 -4.34 -13.39 17.56
C ARG A 238 -4.96 -12.20 18.30
N LEU A 239 -4.72 -12.06 19.60
CA LEU A 239 -5.21 -10.92 20.38
C LEU A 239 -4.58 -9.60 19.91
N PHE A 240 -3.26 -9.58 19.69
CA PHE A 240 -2.57 -8.41 19.16
C PHE A 240 -3.03 -8.06 17.75
N ALA A 241 -3.16 -9.05 16.86
CA ALA A 241 -3.69 -8.86 15.51
C ALA A 241 -5.12 -8.28 15.56
N ASN A 242 -6.00 -8.85 16.39
CA ASN A 242 -7.37 -8.34 16.58
C ASN A 242 -7.40 -6.91 17.13
N LYS A 243 -6.49 -6.56 18.05
CA LYS A 243 -6.37 -5.20 18.58
C LYS A 243 -5.86 -4.23 17.52
N ALA A 244 -4.84 -4.61 16.74
CA ALA A 244 -4.33 -3.81 15.62
C ALA A 244 -5.42 -3.58 14.56
N LEU A 245 -6.20 -4.61 14.22
CA LEU A 245 -7.32 -4.51 13.29
C LEU A 245 -8.39 -3.51 13.75
N LYS A 246 -8.64 -3.40 15.07
CA LYS A 246 -9.60 -2.44 15.68
C LYS A 246 -9.10 -0.99 15.68
N ASN A 247 -7.80 -0.77 15.51
CA ASN A 247 -7.19 0.56 15.52
C ASN A 247 -6.94 1.11 14.10
N THR A 248 -7.34 0.36 13.07
CA THR A 248 -7.17 0.74 11.66
C THR A 248 -8.53 0.72 10.99
N THR A 249 -8.82 1.70 10.14
CA THR A 249 -10.01 1.71 9.26
C THR A 249 -9.70 1.04 7.94
N SER A 250 -8.66 1.50 7.24
CA SER A 250 -8.22 1.03 5.93
C SER A 250 -6.71 1.22 5.75
N ALA A 251 -6.16 0.93 4.57
CA ALA A 251 -4.76 1.13 4.22
C ALA A 251 -4.60 1.73 2.82
N ILE A 252 -3.55 2.52 2.66
CA ILE A 252 -3.06 3.03 1.38
C ILE A 252 -1.63 2.54 1.19
N SER A 253 -1.36 1.81 0.12
CA SER A 253 -0.01 1.43 -0.27
C SER A 253 0.38 2.18 -1.54
N ASN A 254 1.31 3.13 -1.40
CA ASN A 254 1.91 3.79 -2.55
C ASN A 254 3.19 3.05 -2.92
N VAL A 255 3.14 2.32 -4.03
CA VAL A 255 4.28 1.66 -4.65
C VAL A 255 5.26 2.68 -5.25
N GLY A 256 4.73 3.82 -5.71
CA GLY A 256 5.47 4.87 -6.39
C GLY A 256 5.60 4.65 -7.89
N LYS A 257 6.56 5.38 -8.47
CA LYS A 257 6.89 5.31 -9.90
C LYS A 257 7.67 4.03 -10.18
N ILE A 258 7.13 3.20 -11.06
CA ILE A 258 7.81 2.02 -11.61
C ILE A 258 8.62 2.50 -12.81
N ASN A 259 9.92 2.22 -12.82
CA ASN A 259 10.82 2.56 -13.92
C ASN A 259 11.21 1.29 -14.67
N MET A 260 11.03 1.28 -15.98
CA MET A 260 11.55 0.25 -16.87
C MET A 260 12.60 0.88 -17.78
N PRO A 261 13.53 0.10 -18.37
CA PRO A 261 14.38 0.57 -19.45
C PRO A 261 13.53 1.19 -20.58
N GLU A 262 14.06 2.20 -21.26
CA GLU A 262 13.31 2.95 -22.27
C GLU A 262 12.87 2.05 -23.43
N GLU A 263 13.67 1.04 -23.75
CA GLU A 263 13.43 0.02 -24.78
C GLU A 263 12.18 -0.81 -24.49
N ALA A 264 11.75 -0.91 -23.22
CA ALA A 264 10.52 -1.60 -22.84
C ALA A 264 9.27 -0.72 -23.01
N SER A 265 9.42 0.59 -23.10
CA SER A 265 8.32 1.57 -23.13
C SER A 265 7.27 1.30 -24.23
N PRO A 266 7.67 0.94 -25.47
CA PRO A 266 6.70 0.64 -26.54
C PRO A 266 5.79 -0.56 -26.23
N TYR A 267 6.21 -1.47 -25.33
CA TYR A 267 5.51 -2.72 -25.03
C TYR A 267 4.63 -2.63 -23.79
N ILE A 268 4.78 -1.58 -22.97
CA ILE A 268 4.11 -1.47 -21.67
C ILE A 268 3.16 -0.29 -21.68
N ARG A 269 1.85 -0.60 -21.65
CA ARG A 269 0.82 0.43 -21.50
C ARG A 269 0.71 0.95 -20.05
N GLN A 270 0.73 0.04 -19.07
CA GLN A 270 0.54 0.39 -17.66
C GLN A 270 1.02 -0.72 -16.73
N PHE A 271 1.28 -0.35 -15.47
CA PHE A 271 1.33 -1.28 -14.35
C PHE A 271 0.11 -1.09 -13.46
N SER A 272 -0.33 -2.17 -12.82
CA SER A 272 -1.29 -2.11 -11.73
C SER A 272 -0.87 -3.04 -10.60
N VAL A 273 -1.23 -2.68 -9.37
CA VAL A 273 -0.98 -3.47 -8.17
C VAL A 273 -2.25 -3.48 -7.35
N CYS A 274 -2.62 -4.63 -6.80
CA CYS A 274 -3.70 -4.78 -5.83
C CYS A 274 -3.33 -5.83 -4.78
N THR A 275 -3.98 -5.77 -3.62
CA THR A 275 -3.78 -6.72 -2.53
C THR A 275 -5.09 -7.36 -2.11
N SER A 276 -5.05 -8.64 -1.74
CA SER A 276 -6.17 -9.27 -1.04
C SER A 276 -6.37 -8.59 0.31
N ALA A 277 -7.61 -8.20 0.60
CA ALA A 277 -7.90 -7.32 1.72
C ALA A 277 -9.15 -7.75 2.50
N SER A 278 -9.09 -7.68 3.83
CA SER A 278 -10.24 -7.98 4.70
C SER A 278 -11.24 -6.81 4.83
N ARG A 279 -11.00 -5.73 4.10
CA ARG A 279 -11.71 -4.45 4.06
C ARG A 279 -11.23 -3.67 2.82
N PRO A 280 -11.91 -2.60 2.38
CA PRO A 280 -11.41 -1.74 1.31
C PRO A 280 -9.96 -1.33 1.58
N GLN A 281 -9.07 -1.49 0.61
CA GLN A 281 -7.67 -1.06 0.62
C GLN A 281 -7.33 -0.44 -0.73
N MET A 282 -6.58 0.64 -0.70
CA MET A 282 -6.14 1.35 -1.90
C MET A 282 -4.66 1.12 -2.15
N THR A 283 -4.31 0.82 -3.39
CA THR A 283 -2.95 0.68 -3.89
C THR A 283 -2.73 1.64 -5.04
N LEU A 284 -1.53 2.22 -5.11
CA LEU A 284 -1.18 3.26 -6.08
C LEU A 284 0.15 2.89 -6.73
N CYS A 285 0.22 2.92 -8.06
CA CYS A 285 1.49 2.88 -8.79
C CYS A 285 1.39 3.74 -10.06
N SER A 286 2.54 4.17 -10.58
CA SER A 286 2.58 4.88 -11.86
C SER A 286 3.66 4.35 -12.80
N TYR A 287 3.40 4.47 -14.09
CA TYR A 287 4.35 4.19 -15.16
C TYR A 287 4.20 5.25 -16.26
N GLY A 288 5.28 5.95 -16.58
CA GLY A 288 5.19 7.19 -17.37
C GLY A 288 4.25 8.20 -16.70
N ASP A 289 3.35 8.80 -17.49
CA ASP A 289 2.28 9.68 -16.98
C ASP A 289 1.02 8.90 -16.56
N ARG A 290 1.02 7.58 -16.56
CA ARG A 290 -0.18 6.79 -16.23
C ARG A 290 -0.16 6.36 -14.76
N LEU A 291 -1.00 7.01 -13.94
CA LEU A 291 -1.28 6.65 -12.55
C LEU A 291 -2.42 5.63 -12.52
N VAL A 292 -2.24 4.52 -11.84
CA VAL A 292 -3.31 3.56 -11.55
C VAL A 292 -3.61 3.56 -10.06
N VAL A 293 -4.87 3.82 -9.74
CA VAL A 293 -5.42 3.71 -8.39
C VAL A 293 -6.33 2.50 -8.33
N SER A 294 -5.97 1.52 -7.51
CA SER A 294 -6.73 0.27 -7.39
C SER A 294 -7.31 0.16 -5.99
N ILE A 295 -8.63 0.01 -5.87
CA ILE A 295 -9.33 -0.17 -4.61
C ILE A 295 -9.89 -1.58 -4.56
N ALA A 296 -9.24 -2.44 -3.77
CA ALA A 296 -9.66 -3.82 -3.53
C ALA A 296 -10.56 -3.89 -2.30
N SER A 297 -11.72 -4.54 -2.41
CA SER A 297 -12.71 -4.66 -1.33
C SER A 297 -13.30 -6.07 -1.27
N PRO A 298 -13.47 -6.68 -0.09
CA PRO A 298 -14.21 -7.93 0.05
C PRO A 298 -15.72 -7.72 0.00
N PHE A 299 -16.19 -6.47 -0.09
CA PHE A 299 -17.59 -6.08 -0.04
C PHE A 299 -18.16 -5.82 -1.43
N ARG A 300 -19.44 -6.12 -1.62
CA ARG A 300 -20.19 -5.88 -2.87
C ARG A 300 -20.47 -4.40 -3.10
N GLU A 301 -20.60 -3.66 -2.01
CA GLU A 301 -20.80 -2.21 -1.96
C GLU A 301 -19.60 -1.47 -2.59
N THR A 302 -19.91 -0.53 -3.48
CA THR A 302 -18.93 0.26 -4.26
C THR A 302 -19.04 1.77 -4.04
N GLU A 303 -19.81 2.20 -3.05
CA GLU A 303 -20.15 3.61 -2.79
C GLU A 303 -18.89 4.41 -2.43
N ILE A 304 -17.98 3.82 -1.64
CA ILE A 304 -16.68 4.44 -1.30
C ILE A 304 -15.85 4.66 -2.57
N GLN A 305 -15.77 3.65 -3.44
CA GLN A 305 -15.01 3.71 -4.69
C GLN A 305 -15.63 4.74 -5.65
N GLY A 306 -16.95 4.71 -5.79
CA GLY A 306 -17.70 5.65 -6.63
C GLY A 306 -17.56 7.09 -6.16
N CYS A 307 -17.67 7.35 -4.85
CA CYS A 307 -17.42 8.66 -4.27
C CYS A 307 -16.00 9.14 -4.57
N PHE A 308 -15.00 8.27 -4.32
CA PHE A 308 -13.59 8.60 -4.53
C PHE A 308 -13.28 9.01 -5.98
N PHE A 309 -13.68 8.20 -6.97
CA PHE A 309 -13.41 8.52 -8.37
C PHE A 309 -14.24 9.71 -8.87
N ARG A 310 -15.45 9.92 -8.33
CA ARG A 310 -16.27 11.09 -8.66
C ARG A 310 -15.64 12.40 -8.18
N LEU A 311 -14.99 12.40 -7.02
CA LEU A 311 -14.26 13.58 -6.53
C LEU A 311 -13.14 13.97 -7.51
N LEU A 312 -12.39 12.99 -8.01
CA LEU A 312 -11.33 13.22 -9.00
C LEU A 312 -11.90 13.70 -10.34
N SER A 313 -12.97 13.08 -10.84
CA SER A 313 -13.59 13.49 -12.11
C SER A 313 -14.18 14.90 -12.03
N ASN A 314 -14.77 15.27 -10.88
CA ASN A 314 -15.30 16.61 -10.65
C ASN A 314 -14.21 17.70 -10.63
N SER A 315 -12.96 17.34 -10.33
CA SER A 315 -11.79 18.21 -10.48
C SER A 315 -11.28 18.31 -11.94
N GLY A 316 -12.01 17.75 -12.91
CA GLY A 316 -11.65 17.77 -14.33
C GLY A 316 -10.58 16.76 -14.73
N ILE A 317 -10.37 15.71 -13.92
CA ILE A 317 -9.43 14.63 -14.23
C ILE A 317 -10.17 13.54 -15.01
N GLU A 318 -9.72 13.24 -16.22
CA GLU A 318 -10.24 12.11 -17.00
C GLU A 318 -9.74 10.79 -16.41
N ILE A 319 -10.65 9.83 -16.26
CA ILE A 319 -10.39 8.55 -15.58
C ILE A 319 -10.90 7.40 -16.44
N GLU A 320 -10.01 6.50 -16.83
CA GLU A 320 -10.35 5.22 -17.42
C GLU A 320 -10.62 4.22 -16.29
N LEU A 321 -11.90 3.87 -16.09
CA LEU A 321 -12.33 2.93 -15.06
C LEU A 321 -12.35 1.49 -15.58
N SER A 322 -11.85 0.57 -14.76
CA SER A 322 -12.01 -0.87 -14.96
C SER A 322 -12.47 -1.53 -13.66
N SER A 323 -13.32 -2.54 -13.76
CA SER A 323 -13.82 -3.25 -12.58
C SER A 323 -13.93 -4.74 -12.83
N SER A 324 -13.78 -5.52 -11.75
CA SER A 324 -14.00 -6.97 -11.72
C SER A 324 -15.14 -7.38 -10.79
N ILE A 325 -15.95 -6.39 -10.34
CA ILE A 325 -17.09 -6.58 -9.44
C ILE A 325 -18.28 -7.11 -10.21
#